data_AF-A0A705V436-F1
#
_entry.id   AF-A0A705V436-F1
#
_cell.length_a   1.000
_cell.length_b   1.000
_cell.length_c   1.000
_cell.angle_alpha   90.00
_cell.angle_beta   90.00
_cell.angle_gamma   90.00
#
_symmetry.space_group_name_H-M   'P 1'
#
loop_
_entity.id
_entity.type
_entity.pdbx_description
1 polymer ?
#
loop_
_entity_poly.entity_id
_entity_poly.type
_entity_poly.pdbx_seq_one_letter_code
_entity_poly.pdbx_strand_id
1 'polypeptide(L)'
;MNMFSHINVDACKTPGCKNLGILGSPDYLPQGKNVLCRACGFLFPIISARSLNLFRQAANQPWKGLVKSCPHCGGTSLKKYGFSTKGERRMYCRQCNKTFISYTAIRSDARQENLATLIGEGASLVEIRAALAIDSTGFSRELQKLSRRANQAERDFV
;
A
#
# COMPACT_ATOMS: atom_id res chain seq x y z
N MET A 1 -15.12 3.89 -15.75
CA MET A 1 -15.31 2.84 -14.73
C MET A 1 -13.98 2.14 -14.45
N ASN A 2 -13.53 2.07 -13.20
CA ASN A 2 -12.26 1.45 -12.84
C ASN A 2 -12.45 -0.07 -12.69
N MET A 3 -11.96 -0.85 -13.65
CA MET A 3 -12.25 -2.29 -13.82
C MET A 3 -11.77 -3.20 -12.67
N PHE A 4 -10.96 -2.68 -11.73
CA PHE A 4 -10.29 -3.46 -10.69
C PHE A 4 -10.67 -3.11 -9.25
N SER A 5 -11.68 -2.26 -9.03
CA SER A 5 -12.11 -1.92 -7.66
C SER A 5 -13.03 -2.98 -7.03
N HIS A 6 -13.53 -3.93 -7.81
CA HIS A 6 -14.52 -4.89 -7.35
C HIS A 6 -14.13 -6.33 -7.68
N ILE A 7 -13.68 -7.08 -6.67
CA ILE A 7 -13.64 -8.54 -6.80
C ILE A 7 -15.09 -9.03 -6.94
N ASN A 8 -15.37 -9.76 -8.02
CA ASN A 8 -16.57 -10.54 -8.22
C ASN A 8 -16.16 -12.00 -8.36
N VAL A 9 -16.80 -12.89 -7.60
CA VAL A 9 -16.52 -14.33 -7.56
C VAL A 9 -17.72 -15.17 -7.98
N ASP A 10 -18.75 -14.55 -8.54
CA ASP A 10 -19.99 -15.16 -9.02
C ASP A 10 -19.74 -15.85 -10.38
N ALA A 11 -18.88 -16.86 -10.34
CA ALA A 11 -18.51 -17.71 -11.46
C ALA A 11 -18.44 -19.18 -11.03
N CYS A 12 -18.54 -20.06 -12.03
CA CYS A 12 -18.36 -21.50 -11.90
C CYS A 12 -16.93 -21.82 -11.42
N LYS A 13 -16.82 -22.77 -10.49
CA LYS A 13 -15.56 -23.19 -9.85
C LYS A 13 -15.23 -24.65 -10.13
N THR A 14 -15.98 -25.30 -11.03
CA THR A 14 -15.80 -26.70 -11.37
C THR A 14 -14.61 -26.86 -12.33
N PRO A 15 -13.54 -27.56 -11.92
CA PRO A 15 -12.41 -27.84 -12.81
C PRO A 15 -12.89 -28.55 -14.08
N GLY A 16 -12.38 -28.14 -15.24
CA GLY A 16 -12.75 -28.71 -16.54
C GLY A 16 -14.08 -28.20 -17.14
N CYS A 17 -14.86 -27.39 -16.42
CA CYS A 17 -16.03 -26.75 -17.01
C CYS A 17 -15.62 -25.59 -17.94
N LYS A 18 -16.28 -25.46 -19.10
CA LYS A 18 -16.08 -24.32 -20.02
C LYS A 18 -16.34 -22.95 -19.38
N ASN A 19 -17.08 -22.90 -18.27
CA ASN A 19 -17.40 -21.67 -17.53
C ASN A 19 -16.49 -21.41 -16.32
N LEU A 20 -15.44 -22.22 -16.11
CA LEU A 20 -14.54 -22.06 -14.96
C LEU A 20 -13.95 -20.64 -14.92
N GLY A 21 -14.27 -19.90 -13.85
CA GLY A 21 -13.79 -18.53 -13.64
C GLY A 21 -14.38 -17.46 -14.57
N ILE A 22 -15.30 -17.81 -15.48
CA ILE A 22 -15.95 -16.86 -16.39
C ILE A 22 -17.07 -16.14 -15.66
N LEU A 23 -16.99 -14.80 -15.57
CA LEU A 23 -18.03 -13.96 -15.00
C LEU A 23 -19.13 -13.69 -16.04
N GLY A 24 -20.39 -13.65 -15.60
CA GLY A 24 -21.51 -13.25 -16.45
C GLY A 24 -21.78 -14.17 -17.64
N SER A 25 -21.44 -15.46 -17.53
CA SER A 25 -21.69 -16.43 -18.60
C SER A 25 -23.20 -16.55 -18.89
N PRO A 26 -23.62 -16.67 -20.17
CA PRO A 26 -25.01 -16.90 -20.54
C PRO A 26 -25.54 -18.27 -20.07
N ASP A 27 -24.66 -19.18 -19.63
CA ASP A 27 -25.06 -20.47 -19.06
C ASP A 27 -25.52 -20.36 -17.60
N TYR A 28 -25.40 -19.19 -16.98
CA TYR A 28 -25.77 -18.95 -15.60
C TYR A 28 -27.26 -18.67 -15.44
N LEU A 29 -27.95 -19.51 -14.65
CA LEU A 29 -29.36 -19.36 -14.33
C LEU A 29 -29.51 -18.95 -12.85
N PRO A 30 -30.13 -17.79 -12.55
CA PRO A 30 -30.45 -17.40 -11.18
C PRO A 30 -31.40 -18.40 -10.49
N GLN A 31 -31.10 -18.74 -9.25
CA GLN A 31 -31.84 -19.65 -8.37
C GLN A 31 -31.94 -19.03 -6.98
N GLY A 32 -32.73 -17.96 -6.86
CA GLY A 32 -32.87 -17.18 -5.63
C GLY A 32 -31.53 -16.53 -5.22
N LYS A 33 -30.94 -16.98 -4.10
CA LYS A 33 -29.63 -16.51 -3.60
C LYS A 33 -28.43 -17.21 -4.26
N ASN A 34 -28.69 -18.13 -5.18
CA ASN A 34 -27.67 -18.91 -5.89
C ASN A 34 -27.78 -18.71 -7.40
N VAL A 35 -26.78 -19.23 -8.11
CA VAL A 35 -26.73 -19.32 -9.58
C VAL A 35 -26.32 -20.73 -9.97
N LEU A 36 -27.05 -21.31 -10.90
CA LEU A 36 -26.77 -22.62 -11.48
C LEU A 36 -25.97 -22.45 -12.78
N CYS A 37 -24.81 -23.10 -12.89
CA CYS A 37 -24.09 -23.25 -14.14
C CYS A 37 -24.70 -24.40 -14.96
N ARG A 38 -25.44 -24.09 -16.04
CA ARG A 38 -26.07 -25.13 -16.89
C ARG A 38 -25.07 -26.08 -17.54
N ALA A 39 -23.84 -25.65 -17.77
CA ALA A 39 -22.83 -26.46 -18.45
C ALA A 39 -22.30 -27.62 -17.59
N CYS A 40 -22.36 -27.53 -16.26
CA CYS A 40 -21.82 -28.57 -15.37
C CYS A 40 -22.71 -28.88 -14.15
N GLY A 41 -23.84 -28.19 -13.99
CA GLY A 41 -24.75 -28.36 -12.85
C GLY A 41 -24.28 -27.72 -11.54
N PHE A 42 -23.12 -27.05 -11.52
CA PHE A 42 -22.61 -26.42 -10.30
C PHE A 42 -23.48 -25.26 -9.85
N LEU A 43 -24.01 -25.35 -8.62
CA LEU A 43 -24.80 -24.32 -7.97
C LEU A 43 -23.89 -23.54 -7.01
N PHE A 44 -23.81 -22.22 -7.15
CA PHE A 44 -22.97 -21.37 -6.29
C PHE A 44 -23.75 -20.18 -5.73
N PRO A 45 -23.45 -19.74 -4.49
CA PRO A 45 -24.08 -18.57 -3.90
C PRO A 45 -23.60 -17.29 -4.57
N ILE A 46 -24.50 -16.29 -4.63
CA ILE A 46 -24.17 -14.93 -5.06
C ILE A 46 -23.54 -14.20 -3.87
N ILE A 47 -22.32 -13.70 -4.03
CA ILE A 47 -21.68 -12.81 -3.05
C ILE A 47 -21.59 -11.44 -3.67
N SER A 48 -22.37 -10.49 -3.14
CA SER A 48 -22.35 -9.13 -3.67
C SER A 48 -20.93 -8.57 -3.67
N ALA A 49 -20.54 -7.96 -4.80
CA ALA A 49 -19.25 -7.31 -4.92
C ALA A 49 -19.03 -6.31 -3.78
N ARG A 50 -20.07 -5.57 -3.36
CA ARG A 50 -19.99 -4.64 -2.22
C ARG A 50 -19.56 -5.35 -0.94
N SER A 51 -20.25 -6.41 -0.55
CA SER A 51 -19.95 -7.17 0.68
C SER A 51 -18.54 -7.74 0.64
N LEU A 52 -18.12 -8.30 -0.50
CA LEU A 52 -16.79 -8.88 -0.64
C LEU A 52 -15.69 -7.81 -0.52
N ASN A 53 -15.91 -6.61 -1.06
CA ASN A 53 -14.94 -5.52 -0.93
C ASN A 53 -14.90 -4.92 0.48
N LEU A 54 -16.02 -4.89 1.20
CA LEU A 54 -16.04 -4.52 2.62
C LEU A 54 -15.28 -5.53 3.48
N PHE A 55 -15.53 -6.83 3.26
CA PHE A 55 -14.77 -7.90 3.91
C PHE A 55 -13.27 -7.78 3.62
N ARG A 56 -12.89 -7.61 2.35
CA ARG A 56 -11.48 -7.44 1.98
C ARG A 56 -10.85 -6.21 2.63
N GLN A 57 -11.56 -5.10 2.68
CA GLN A 57 -11.07 -3.89 3.36
C GLN A 57 -10.82 -4.16 4.84
N ALA A 58 -11.77 -4.79 5.53
CA ALA A 58 -11.66 -5.15 6.94
C ALA A 58 -10.49 -6.11 7.19
N ALA A 59 -10.39 -7.19 6.40
CA ALA A 59 -9.31 -8.17 6.50
C ALA A 59 -7.92 -7.56 6.25
N ASN A 60 -7.82 -6.56 5.38
CA ASN A 60 -6.56 -5.90 5.06
C ASN A 60 -6.19 -4.74 5.99
N GLN A 61 -7.14 -4.19 6.76
CA GLN A 61 -6.85 -3.06 7.65
C GLN A 61 -5.74 -3.35 8.67
N PRO A 62 -5.72 -4.50 9.38
CA PRO A 62 -4.67 -4.81 10.36
C PRO A 62 -3.26 -4.83 9.74
N TRP A 63 -3.16 -5.16 8.45
CA TRP A 63 -1.88 -5.26 7.73
C TRP A 63 -1.40 -3.92 7.16
N LYS A 64 -2.09 -2.81 7.47
CA LYS A 64 -1.78 -1.48 6.95
C LYS A 64 -0.33 -1.11 7.25
N GLY A 65 0.46 -0.99 6.20
CA GLY A 65 1.86 -0.57 6.26
C GLY A 65 2.86 -1.64 6.68
N LEU A 66 2.42 -2.82 7.13
CA LEU A 66 3.27 -4.00 7.36
C LEU A 66 3.57 -4.73 6.03
N VAL A 67 2.55 -4.92 5.20
CA VAL A 67 2.66 -5.60 3.91
C VAL A 67 2.79 -4.57 2.79
N LYS A 68 3.56 -4.88 1.75
CA LYS A 68 3.69 -4.05 0.53
C LYS A 68 2.45 -4.12 -0.37
N SER A 69 1.27 -3.87 0.21
CA SER A 69 -0.04 -3.88 -0.45
C SER A 69 -0.93 -2.76 0.07
N CYS A 70 -1.89 -2.33 -0.75
CA CYS A 70 -2.86 -1.33 -0.35
C CYS A 70 -3.83 -1.90 0.70
N PRO A 71 -3.98 -1.29 1.89
CA PRO A 71 -4.90 -1.76 2.92
C PRO A 71 -6.38 -1.66 2.50
N HIS A 72 -6.70 -0.86 1.48
CA HIS A 72 -8.08 -0.68 1.02
C HIS A 72 -8.47 -1.68 -0.07
N CYS A 73 -7.52 -2.14 -0.89
CA CYS A 73 -7.84 -2.96 -2.05
C CYS A 73 -6.89 -4.13 -2.29
N GLY A 74 -5.97 -4.44 -1.38
CA GLY A 74 -4.96 -5.48 -1.56
C GLY A 74 -3.97 -5.23 -2.71
N GLY A 75 -4.08 -4.10 -3.41
CA GLY A 75 -3.32 -3.81 -4.61
C GLY A 75 -1.84 -3.61 -4.35
N THR A 76 -1.00 -4.15 -5.22
CA THR A 76 0.47 -4.04 -5.12
C THR A 76 1.05 -2.90 -5.95
N SER A 77 0.24 -2.26 -6.82
CA SER A 77 0.64 -1.10 -7.62
C SER A 77 0.67 0.18 -6.77
N LEU A 78 1.76 0.36 -6.03
CA LEU A 78 1.94 1.44 -5.06
C LEU A 78 2.99 2.46 -5.54
N LYS A 79 2.69 3.76 -5.38
CA LYS A 79 3.59 4.89 -5.68
C LYS A 79 3.86 5.69 -4.40
N LYS A 80 5.10 6.17 -4.19
CA LYS A 80 5.41 7.12 -3.11
C LYS A 80 4.61 8.42 -3.29
N TYR A 81 4.05 8.96 -2.22
CA TYR A 81 3.15 10.11 -2.24
C TYR A 81 3.49 11.15 -1.15
N GLY A 82 4.79 11.42 -0.99
CA GLY A 82 5.28 12.39 0.00
C GLY A 82 5.07 11.93 1.44
N PHE A 83 4.82 12.90 2.32
CA PHE A 83 4.71 12.70 3.77
C PHE A 83 3.42 13.33 4.32
N SER A 84 2.94 12.86 5.48
CA SER A 84 1.86 13.49 6.23
C SER A 84 2.36 14.76 6.94
N THR A 85 1.44 15.54 7.51
CA THR A 85 1.78 16.67 8.39
C THR A 85 2.60 16.22 9.60
N LYS A 86 2.40 14.98 10.03
CA LYS A 86 3.19 14.31 11.08
C LYS A 86 4.51 13.72 10.55
N GLY A 87 4.89 13.95 9.30
CA GLY A 87 6.12 13.42 8.72
C GLY A 87 6.11 11.92 8.41
N GLU A 88 4.95 11.26 8.43
CA GLU A 88 4.83 9.83 8.13
C GLU A 88 4.82 9.60 6.62
N ARG A 89 5.43 8.51 6.15
CA ARG A 89 5.53 8.23 4.71
C ARG A 89 4.18 7.86 4.12
N ARG A 90 3.73 8.60 3.10
CA ARG A 90 2.48 8.32 2.39
C ARG A 90 2.72 7.53 1.12
N MET A 91 1.84 6.57 0.86
CA MET A 91 1.78 5.79 -0.36
C MET A 91 0.44 6.02 -1.05
N TYR A 92 0.45 5.99 -2.38
CA TYR A 92 -0.71 6.10 -3.25
C TYR A 92 -0.92 4.77 -3.99
N CYS A 93 -2.14 4.23 -3.94
CA CYS A 93 -2.50 3.03 -4.69
C CYS A 93 -3.04 3.42 -6.07
N ARG A 94 -2.37 2.97 -7.14
CA ARG A 94 -2.81 3.23 -8.53
C ARG A 94 -4.07 2.48 -8.94
N GLN A 95 -4.44 1.43 -8.19
CA GLN A 95 -5.64 0.63 -8.51
C GLN A 95 -6.91 1.25 -7.94
N CYS A 96 -6.88 1.74 -6.71
CA CYS A 96 -8.06 2.31 -6.05
C CYS A 96 -7.98 3.82 -5.80
N ASN A 97 -6.89 4.46 -6.21
CA ASN A 97 -6.63 5.91 -6.11
C ASN A 97 -6.64 6.47 -4.67
N LYS A 98 -6.50 5.61 -3.65
CA LYS A 98 -6.44 6.00 -2.24
C LYS A 98 -5.01 6.16 -1.74
N THR A 99 -4.80 7.06 -0.78
CA THR A 99 -3.52 7.23 -0.08
C THR A 99 -3.57 6.65 1.33
N PHE A 100 -2.46 6.08 1.81
CA PHE A 100 -2.32 5.53 3.15
C PHE A 100 -0.90 5.71 3.71
N ILE A 101 -0.73 5.57 5.02
CA ILE A 101 0.59 5.62 5.70
C ILE A 101 1.30 4.27 5.58
N SER A 102 2.60 4.31 5.29
CA SER A 102 3.49 3.14 5.22
C SER A 102 4.52 3.21 6.35
N TYR A 103 4.54 2.18 7.20
CA TYR A 103 5.42 2.05 8.37
C TYR A 103 6.77 1.42 8.06
N THR A 104 7.13 1.29 6.78
CA THR A 104 8.45 0.78 6.42
C THR A 104 9.54 1.70 6.99
N ALA A 105 10.52 1.12 7.65
CA ALA A 105 11.67 1.85 8.17
C ALA A 105 12.32 2.73 7.09
N ILE A 106 12.60 3.98 7.46
CA ILE A 106 13.43 4.87 6.65
C ILE A 106 14.86 4.31 6.74
N ARG A 107 15.38 3.77 5.63
CA ARG A 107 16.78 3.38 5.58
C ARG A 107 17.66 4.62 5.56
N SER A 108 18.62 4.64 6.47
CA SER A 108 19.73 5.58 6.41
C SER A 108 20.71 5.18 5.31
N ASP A 109 21.35 6.17 4.71
CA ASP A 109 22.51 5.99 3.85
C ASP A 109 23.77 6.51 4.55
N ALA A 110 24.95 6.19 4.02
CA ALA A 110 26.23 6.58 4.61
C ALA A 110 26.36 8.11 4.81
N ARG A 111 25.69 8.90 3.96
CA ARG A 111 25.70 10.36 4.07
C ARG A 111 24.87 10.84 5.27
N GLN A 112 23.71 10.24 5.50
CA GLN A 112 22.86 10.53 6.66
C GLN A 112 23.53 10.12 7.98
N GLU A 113 24.28 9.03 8.00
CA GLU A 113 25.10 8.66 9.17
C GLU A 113 26.20 9.69 9.43
N ASN A 114 26.98 10.05 8.40
CA ASN A 114 28.05 11.05 8.54
C ASN A 114 27.51 12.41 9.02
N LEU A 115 26.37 12.86 8.48
CA LEU A 115 25.69 14.07 8.96
C LEU A 115 25.33 13.98 10.44
N ALA A 116 24.78 12.85 10.89
CA ALA A 116 24.38 12.67 12.28
C ALA A 116 25.60 12.65 13.22
N THR A 117 26.69 12.00 12.82
CA THR A 117 27.95 11.97 13.55
C THR A 117 28.52 13.38 13.71
N LEU A 118 28.66 14.15 12.63
CA LEU A 118 29.20 15.51 12.68
C LEU A 118 28.36 16.45 13.57
N ILE A 119 27.03 16.32 13.54
CA ILE A 119 26.15 17.07 14.43
C ILE A 119 26.36 16.66 15.90
N GLY A 120 26.51 15.37 16.17
CA GLY A 120 26.79 14.85 17.52
C GLY A 120 28.16 15.29 18.07
N GLU A 121 29.14 15.46 17.19
CA GLU A 121 30.48 15.97 17.52
C GLU A 121 30.52 17.51 17.67
N GLY A 122 29.41 18.20 17.38
CA GLY A 122 29.33 19.66 17.51
C GLY A 122 29.99 20.44 16.36
N ALA A 123 30.17 19.83 15.19
CA ALA A 123 30.71 20.50 14.01
C ALA A 123 29.83 21.68 13.58
N SER A 124 30.46 22.76 13.12
CA SER A 124 29.77 23.93 12.59
C SER A 124 29.06 23.63 11.26
N LEU A 125 28.06 24.45 10.91
CA LEU A 125 27.34 24.30 9.64
C LEU A 125 28.26 24.41 8.40
N VAL A 126 29.36 25.14 8.52
CA VAL A 126 30.35 25.31 7.43
C VAL A 126 31.15 24.02 7.25
N GLU A 127 31.64 23.44 8.36
CA GLU A 127 32.39 22.18 8.36
C GLU A 127 31.53 21.02 7.85
N ILE A 128 30.27 20.92 8.29
CA ILE A 128 29.35 19.87 7.83
C ILE A 128 29.14 19.97 6.31
N ARG A 129 28.93 21.18 5.78
CA ARG A 129 28.73 21.37 4.34
C ARG A 129 29.97 21.02 3.52
N ALA A 130 31.15 21.39 4.02
CA ALA A 130 32.42 21.04 3.41
C ALA A 130 32.65 19.52 3.42
N ALA A 131 32.46 18.86 4.57
CA ALA A 131 32.64 17.43 4.74
C ALA A 131 31.69 16.58 3.88
N LEU A 132 30.44 17.04 3.70
CA LEU A 132 29.45 16.33 2.88
C LEU A 132 29.50 16.72 1.39
N ALA A 133 30.30 17.73 1.02
CA ALA A 133 30.39 18.29 -0.33
C ALA A 133 29.01 18.66 -0.92
N ILE A 134 28.20 19.40 -0.16
CA ILE A 134 26.84 19.80 -0.57
C ILE A 134 26.62 21.32 -0.49
N ASP A 135 25.79 21.81 -1.41
CA ASP A 135 25.32 23.18 -1.43
C ASP A 135 24.26 23.45 -0.34
N SER A 136 23.81 24.69 -0.23
CA SER A 136 22.81 25.09 0.78
C SER A 136 21.50 24.30 0.62
N THR A 137 21.07 24.07 -0.62
CA THR A 137 19.82 23.35 -0.92
C THR A 137 19.91 21.87 -0.58
N GLY A 138 21.01 21.22 -0.94
CA GLY A 138 21.34 19.85 -0.57
C GLY A 138 21.42 19.70 0.94
N PHE A 139 22.09 20.63 1.62
CA PHE A 139 22.19 20.63 3.08
C PHE A 139 20.82 20.71 3.76
N SER A 140 19.95 21.64 3.34
CA SER A 140 18.58 21.71 3.86
C SER A 140 17.80 20.41 3.62
N ARG A 141 17.97 19.75 2.47
CA ARG A 141 17.32 18.45 2.20
C ARG A 141 17.84 17.34 3.12
N GLU A 142 19.14 17.27 3.38
CA GLU A 142 19.72 16.27 4.27
C GLU A 142 19.29 16.49 5.73
N LEU A 143 19.22 17.75 6.20
CA LEU A 143 18.65 18.09 7.51
C LEU A 143 17.16 17.70 7.61
N GLN A 144 16.38 17.95 6.56
CA GLN A 144 14.98 17.52 6.53
C GLN A 144 14.82 16.00 6.59
N LYS A 145 15.72 15.23 5.94
CA LYS A 145 15.71 13.76 6.04
C LYS A 145 16.06 13.32 7.46
N LEU A 146 17.10 13.91 8.06
CA LEU A 146 17.54 13.58 9.41
C LEU A 146 16.45 13.87 10.43
N SER A 147 15.82 15.05 10.35
CA SER A 147 14.68 15.43 11.20
C SER A 147 13.54 14.43 11.11
N ARG A 148 13.15 13.98 9.90
CA ARG A 148 12.11 12.96 9.74
C ARG A 148 12.50 11.63 10.39
N ARG A 149 13.77 11.23 10.27
CA ARG A 149 14.29 10.00 10.85
C ARG A 149 14.27 10.07 12.39
N ALA A 150 14.78 11.16 12.95
CA ALA A 150 14.79 11.40 14.40
C ALA A 150 13.37 11.40 14.98
N ASN A 151 12.45 12.16 14.37
CA ASN A 151 11.05 12.22 14.83
C ASN A 151 10.30 10.88 14.64
N GLN A 152 10.71 10.04 13.68
CA GLN A 152 10.17 8.69 13.56
C GLN A 152 10.67 7.82 14.71
N ALA A 153 11.97 7.82 14.99
CA ALA A 153 12.55 7.04 16.09
C ALA A 153 11.93 7.44 17.43
N GLU A 154 11.81 8.74 17.73
CA GLU A 154 11.17 9.25 18.95
C GLU A 154 9.77 8.67 19.16
N ARG A 155 8.96 8.58 18.10
CA ARG A 155 7.61 7.99 18.18
C ARG A 155 7.59 6.48 18.33
N ASP A 156 8.63 5.79 17.87
CA ASP A 156 8.75 4.34 18.03
C ASP A 156 9.20 3.99 19.47
N PHE A 157 9.77 4.95 20.22
CA PHE A 157 10.19 4.81 21.62
C PHE A 157 9.11 5.17 22.66
N VAL A 158 8.07 5.93 22.28
CA VAL A 158 6.94 6.36 23.15
C VAL A 158 5.75 5.43 22.97
#